data_AF-A0A1D3JBV0-F1
#
_entry.id   AF-A0A1D3JBV0-F1
#
_cell.length_a   1.000
_cell.length_b   1.000
_cell.length_c   1.000
_cell.angle_alpha   90.00
_cell.angle_beta   90.00
_cell.angle_gamma   90.00
#
_symmetry.space_group_name_H-M   'P 1'
#
loop_
_entity.id
_entity.type
_entity.pdbx_description
1 polymer ?
#
loop_
_entity_poly.entity_id
_entity_poly.type
_entity_poly.pdbx_seq_one_letter_code
_entity_poly.pdbx_strand_id
1 'polypeptide(L)'
;MGDHAEKKKITYDMVDVLYQNITKMGMAESAIEKPTPQFDPICDITFTNQPDSNSILKNICRTLLVYFHLSKLPGSSNDPRSYCGYSNYWLNYKVRKDDGTLEQHASKFFNIFDSSTNENFSNNECKNYIYNMGDETYKKMNILFTYYSDYNNFLINRMIKPNISCIHALKCANIYKQNIINCSTFEEEFCKKLKTFRDILMNHLVSSRMCANEQAIIFSTDAAVAESSSQNPGEKSSQATTISASSFGTAMGVSLLSLFLYKVTPLGSWLSPRMGNLKKILNIGDSAENESLFQYSESTESNYTNGDYNIAYHFVGNS
;
A
#
# COMPACT_ATOMS: atom_id res chain seq x y z
N MET A 1 -29.68 16.66 -15.91
CA MET A 1 -29.72 15.29 -15.36
C MET A 1 -28.27 14.81 -15.36
N GLY A 2 -27.56 15.07 -14.27
CA GLY A 2 -26.11 14.82 -14.20
C GLY A 2 -25.87 13.32 -14.06
N ASP A 3 -25.10 12.76 -14.99
CA ASP A 3 -24.64 11.38 -14.94
C ASP A 3 -23.68 11.26 -13.74
N HIS A 4 -24.18 10.78 -12.61
CA HIS A 4 -23.32 10.44 -11.48
C HIS A 4 -22.56 9.17 -11.87
N ALA A 5 -21.41 9.36 -12.53
CA ALA A 5 -20.52 8.27 -12.88
C ALA A 5 -20.22 7.40 -11.65
N GLU A 6 -20.34 6.09 -11.80
CA GLU A 6 -20.16 5.14 -10.70
C GLU A 6 -18.75 5.26 -10.10
N LYS A 7 -18.68 5.27 -8.76
CA LYS A 7 -17.39 5.32 -8.05
C LYS A 7 -16.60 4.05 -8.29
N LYS A 8 -15.35 4.21 -8.71
CA LYS A 8 -14.40 3.11 -8.96
C LYS A 8 -13.78 2.68 -7.63
N LYS A 9 -14.39 1.67 -7.01
CA LYS A 9 -13.98 1.18 -5.69
C LYS A 9 -12.66 0.41 -5.78
N ILE A 10 -11.79 0.63 -4.79
CA ILE A 10 -10.63 -0.21 -4.55
C ILE A 10 -11.01 -1.41 -3.67
N THR A 11 -10.30 -2.51 -3.85
CA THR A 11 -10.54 -3.79 -3.17
C THR A 11 -9.28 -4.23 -2.41
N TYR A 12 -9.46 -5.14 -1.43
CA TYR A 12 -8.35 -5.57 -0.56
C TYR A 12 -7.23 -6.29 -1.32
N ASP A 13 -7.56 -6.97 -2.42
CA ASP A 13 -6.59 -7.65 -3.26
C ASP A 13 -5.62 -6.70 -3.97
N MET A 14 -5.92 -5.41 -4.05
CA MET A 14 -5.08 -4.40 -4.70
C MET A 14 -3.96 -3.83 -3.80
N VAL A 15 -3.94 -4.11 -2.48
CA VAL A 15 -3.07 -3.43 -1.51
C VAL A 15 -1.59 -3.38 -1.93
N ASP A 16 -1.04 -4.48 -2.42
CA ASP A 16 0.34 -4.59 -2.90
C ASP A 16 0.61 -3.75 -4.15
N VAL A 17 -0.37 -3.67 -5.07
CA VAL A 17 -0.31 -2.83 -6.28
C VAL A 17 -0.41 -1.35 -5.91
N LEU A 18 -1.30 -1.00 -4.97
CA LEU A 18 -1.48 0.37 -4.50
C LEU A 18 -0.22 0.84 -3.76
N TYR A 19 0.36 -0.01 -2.91
CA TYR A 19 1.54 0.32 -2.10
C TYR A 19 2.76 0.75 -2.92
N GLN A 20 2.88 0.33 -4.18
CA GLN A 20 3.96 0.76 -5.08
C GLN A 20 4.00 2.29 -5.28
N ASN A 21 2.90 2.98 -4.97
CA ASN A 21 2.79 4.43 -5.09
C ASN A 21 3.27 5.22 -3.86
N ILE A 22 3.61 4.54 -2.75
CA ILE A 22 3.99 5.19 -1.49
C ILE A 22 5.15 6.17 -1.67
N THR A 23 6.14 5.83 -2.49
CA THR A 23 7.30 6.69 -2.77
C THR A 23 6.90 7.96 -3.51
N LYS A 24 6.06 7.85 -4.55
CA LYS A 24 5.59 9.03 -5.29
C LYS A 24 4.75 9.95 -4.41
N MET A 25 3.93 9.37 -3.53
CA MET A 25 3.13 10.14 -2.59
C MET A 25 4.02 10.83 -1.55
N GLY A 26 5.01 10.14 -0.99
CA GLY A 26 5.99 10.75 -0.09
C GLY A 26 6.74 11.92 -0.74
N MET A 27 7.12 11.79 -2.02
CA MET A 27 7.70 12.91 -2.79
C MET A 27 6.72 14.08 -2.92
N ALA A 28 5.44 13.80 -3.15
CA ALA A 28 4.40 14.83 -3.24
C ALA A 28 4.15 15.53 -1.89
N GLU A 29 4.22 14.79 -0.78
CA GLU A 29 4.13 15.36 0.58
C GLU A 29 5.31 16.29 0.88
N SER A 30 6.54 15.88 0.54
CA SER A 30 7.72 16.74 0.72
C SER A 30 7.71 17.97 -0.19
N ALA A 31 7.15 17.87 -1.40
CA ALA A 31 7.13 18.98 -2.35
C ALA A 31 6.30 20.18 -1.87
N ILE A 32 5.26 19.95 -1.07
CA ILE A 32 4.35 21.02 -0.62
C ILE A 32 4.85 21.81 0.60
N GLU A 33 5.99 21.41 1.18
CA GLU A 33 6.70 22.18 2.23
C GLU A 33 7.14 23.55 1.72
N LYS A 34 7.33 23.69 0.40
CA LYS A 34 7.55 24.96 -0.28
C LYS A 34 6.30 25.37 -1.07
N PRO A 35 6.09 26.66 -1.37
CA PRO A 35 5.03 27.09 -2.28
C PRO A 35 5.12 26.32 -3.61
N THR A 36 3.96 25.97 -4.16
CA THR A 36 3.85 25.26 -5.44
C THR A 36 3.05 26.14 -6.40
N PRO A 37 3.68 27.13 -7.06
CA PRO A 37 2.97 28.20 -7.77
C PRO A 37 1.98 27.70 -8.82
N GLN A 38 2.22 26.53 -9.39
CA GLN A 38 1.33 25.88 -10.34
C GLN A 38 0.02 25.38 -9.70
N PHE A 39 0.06 24.90 -8.46
CA PHE A 39 -1.06 24.22 -7.80
C PHE A 39 -1.75 25.10 -6.74
N ASP A 40 -1.04 26.07 -6.17
CA ASP A 40 -1.57 26.95 -5.12
C ASP A 40 -2.84 27.69 -5.57
N PRO A 41 -2.87 28.34 -6.76
CA PRO A 41 -4.08 29.05 -7.21
C PRO A 41 -5.26 28.10 -7.45
N ILE A 42 -5.00 26.89 -7.94
CA ILE A 42 -6.02 25.87 -8.20
C ILE A 42 -6.69 25.46 -6.89
N CYS A 43 -5.88 25.19 -5.85
CA CYS A 43 -6.37 24.81 -4.54
C CYS A 43 -7.04 26.00 -3.82
N ASP A 44 -6.50 27.21 -3.94
CA ASP A 44 -7.13 28.40 -3.37
C ASP A 44 -8.54 28.62 -3.93
N ILE A 45 -8.71 28.54 -5.26
CA ILE A 45 -10.01 28.65 -5.94
C ILE A 45 -10.97 27.54 -5.51
N THR A 46 -10.48 26.30 -5.44
CA THR A 46 -11.31 25.13 -5.12
C THR A 46 -11.89 25.20 -3.70
N PHE A 47 -11.19 25.87 -2.78
CA PHE A 47 -11.59 25.98 -1.38
C PHE A 47 -11.98 27.42 -0.95
N THR A 48 -12.16 28.37 -1.89
CA THR A 48 -12.40 29.81 -1.60
C THR A 48 -13.67 30.10 -0.78
N ASN A 49 -14.72 29.31 -0.95
CA ASN A 49 -16.02 29.54 -0.28
C ASN A 49 -16.09 28.94 1.14
N GLN A 50 -14.96 28.54 1.72
CA GLN A 50 -14.92 27.98 3.07
C GLN A 50 -14.27 29.02 4.01
N PRO A 51 -15.04 29.62 4.94
CA PRO A 51 -14.54 30.66 5.86
C PRO A 51 -13.39 30.15 6.74
N ASP A 52 -13.33 28.83 6.95
CA ASP A 52 -12.20 28.12 7.56
C ASP A 52 -11.52 27.27 6.49
N SER A 53 -10.84 27.88 5.51
CA SER A 53 -9.96 27.13 4.60
C SER A 53 -8.80 26.60 5.44
N ASN A 54 -9.04 25.48 6.12
CA ASN A 54 -8.09 24.85 7.00
C ASN A 54 -6.84 24.59 6.15
N SER A 55 -5.68 25.07 6.58
CA SER A 55 -4.39 24.86 5.90
C SER A 55 -4.19 23.39 5.53
N ILE A 56 -4.76 22.48 6.34
CA ILE A 56 -4.87 21.05 6.09
C ILE A 56 -5.54 20.73 4.74
N LEU A 57 -6.70 21.31 4.43
CA LEU A 57 -7.44 21.03 3.18
C LEU A 57 -6.65 21.50 1.95
N LYS A 58 -6.03 22.69 2.05
CA LYS A 58 -5.16 23.22 1.00
C LYS A 58 -3.94 22.32 0.78
N ASN A 59 -3.32 21.86 1.86
CA ASN A 59 -2.16 20.96 1.77
C ASN A 59 -2.55 19.62 1.13
N ILE A 60 -3.67 19.02 1.54
CA ILE A 60 -4.14 17.77 0.93
C ILE A 60 -4.40 17.97 -0.58
N CYS A 61 -5.04 19.08 -0.95
CA CYS A 61 -5.26 19.43 -2.36
C CYS A 61 -3.95 19.54 -3.15
N ARG A 62 -2.97 20.30 -2.63
CA ARG A 62 -1.66 20.50 -3.26
C ARG A 62 -0.93 19.17 -3.42
N THR A 63 -0.91 18.34 -2.37
CA THR A 63 -0.28 17.01 -2.41
C THR A 63 -0.90 16.12 -3.48
N LEU A 64 -2.23 16.07 -3.58
CA LEU A 64 -2.90 15.26 -4.61
C LEU A 64 -2.56 15.74 -6.02
N LEU A 65 -2.57 17.05 -6.28
CA LEU A 65 -2.22 17.59 -7.59
C LEU A 65 -0.77 17.29 -7.98
N VAL A 66 0.18 17.48 -7.05
CA VAL A 66 1.58 17.10 -7.26
C VAL A 66 1.69 15.59 -7.53
N TYR A 67 1.02 14.77 -6.73
CA TYR A 67 1.04 13.32 -6.88
C TYR A 67 0.47 12.85 -8.23
N PHE A 68 -0.63 13.44 -8.69
CA PHE A 68 -1.21 13.13 -9.99
C PHE A 68 -0.27 13.54 -11.13
N HIS A 69 0.41 14.68 -11.01
CA HIS A 69 1.41 15.12 -11.96
C HIS A 69 2.58 14.11 -12.02
N LEU A 70 3.16 13.75 -10.87
CA LEU A 70 4.24 12.75 -10.76
C LEU A 70 3.83 11.37 -11.31
N SER A 71 2.55 11.01 -11.16
CA SER A 71 2.02 9.72 -11.63
C SER A 71 1.84 9.66 -13.15
N LYS A 72 1.91 10.78 -13.86
CA LYS A 72 1.78 10.87 -15.32
C LYS A 72 3.12 11.00 -16.05
N LEU A 73 4.22 11.14 -15.32
CA LEU A 73 5.55 11.27 -15.93
C LEU A 73 5.94 9.99 -16.71
N PRO A 74 6.69 10.12 -17.83
CA PRO A 74 7.16 8.96 -18.60
C PRO A 74 7.98 7.99 -17.74
N GLY A 75 7.79 6.69 -17.94
CA GLY A 75 8.50 5.64 -17.18
C GLY A 75 7.86 5.27 -15.83
N SER A 76 6.66 5.76 -15.57
CA SER A 76 5.84 5.39 -14.42
C SER A 76 4.77 4.35 -14.81
N SER A 77 4.33 3.52 -13.86
CA SER A 77 3.08 2.76 -14.05
C SER A 77 1.93 3.75 -14.11
N ASN A 78 1.32 3.86 -15.29
CA ASN A 78 0.24 4.80 -15.56
C ASN A 78 -1.15 4.14 -15.40
N ASP A 79 -1.26 2.98 -14.73
CA ASP A 79 -2.56 2.35 -14.47
C ASP A 79 -3.36 3.20 -13.47
N PRO A 80 -4.48 3.82 -13.88
CA PRO A 80 -5.29 4.66 -12.99
C PRO A 80 -5.83 3.90 -11.79
N ARG A 81 -6.05 2.59 -11.90
CA ARG A 81 -6.49 1.75 -10.78
C ARG A 81 -5.44 1.70 -9.66
N SER A 82 -4.16 1.79 -10.02
CA SER A 82 -3.05 1.79 -9.07
C SER A 82 -2.90 3.15 -8.40
N TYR A 83 -2.62 4.20 -9.16
CA TYR A 83 -2.25 5.49 -8.57
C TYR A 83 -3.47 6.26 -8.05
N CYS A 84 -4.60 6.29 -8.78
CA CYS A 84 -5.82 6.92 -8.27
C CYS A 84 -6.40 6.14 -7.08
N GLY A 85 -6.33 4.80 -7.13
CA GLY A 85 -6.73 3.95 -6.02
C GLY A 85 -5.91 4.24 -4.76
N TYR A 86 -4.60 4.42 -4.91
CA TYR A 86 -3.73 4.78 -3.78
C TYR A 86 -4.03 6.17 -3.25
N SER A 87 -4.30 7.17 -4.12
CA SER A 87 -4.74 8.50 -3.68
C SER A 87 -5.98 8.45 -2.79
N ASN A 88 -6.94 7.58 -3.12
CA ASN A 88 -8.13 7.43 -2.31
C ASN A 88 -7.81 6.86 -0.91
N TYR A 89 -6.95 5.84 -0.85
CA TYR A 89 -6.48 5.28 0.42
C TYR A 89 -5.73 6.32 1.25
N TRP A 90 -4.75 6.99 0.65
CA TRP A 90 -3.95 8.03 1.32
C TRP A 90 -4.84 9.16 1.83
N LEU A 91 -5.82 9.59 1.03
CA LEU A 91 -6.75 10.63 1.45
C LEU A 91 -7.57 10.18 2.67
N ASN A 92 -8.16 8.98 2.63
CA ASN A 92 -8.89 8.41 3.77
C ASN A 92 -7.99 8.31 5.01
N TYR A 93 -6.71 7.96 4.84
CA TYR A 93 -5.73 7.96 5.93
C TYR A 93 -5.50 9.36 6.53
N LYS A 94 -5.38 10.40 5.69
CA LYS A 94 -5.11 11.77 6.16
C LYS A 94 -6.27 12.44 6.87
N VAL A 95 -7.50 12.04 6.55
CA VAL A 95 -8.71 12.73 7.02
C VAL A 95 -9.45 11.93 8.10
N ARG A 96 -8.82 10.90 8.65
CA ARG A 96 -9.37 10.05 9.70
C ARG A 96 -8.50 10.10 10.95
N LYS A 97 -9.13 9.86 12.10
CA LYS A 97 -8.47 9.71 13.40
C LYS A 97 -7.81 8.33 13.52
N ASP A 98 -7.02 8.16 14.56
CA ASP A 98 -6.36 6.90 14.89
C ASP A 98 -7.36 5.74 15.11
N ASP A 99 -8.54 6.05 15.65
CA ASP A 99 -9.62 5.07 15.83
C ASP A 99 -10.35 4.71 14.51
N GLY A 100 -9.89 5.28 13.39
CA GLY A 100 -10.41 5.10 12.05
C GLY A 100 -11.69 5.87 11.75
N THR A 101 -12.24 6.67 12.67
CA THR A 101 -13.41 7.51 12.42
C THR A 101 -13.05 8.74 11.60
N LEU A 102 -14.04 9.25 10.87
CA LEU A 102 -13.84 10.38 9.98
C LEU A 102 -13.74 11.70 10.77
N GLU A 103 -12.76 12.54 10.45
CA GLU A 103 -12.66 13.87 11.04
C GLU A 103 -13.83 14.76 10.61
N GLN A 104 -14.23 15.70 11.47
CA GLN A 104 -15.41 16.56 11.22
C GLN A 104 -15.33 17.32 9.89
N HIS A 105 -14.13 17.72 9.49
CA HIS A 105 -13.88 18.49 8.26
C HIS A 105 -13.75 17.60 7.01
N ALA A 106 -13.63 16.28 7.16
CA ALA A 106 -13.28 15.38 6.08
C ALA A 106 -14.41 15.09 5.10
N SER A 107 -15.66 15.03 5.57
CA SER A 107 -16.83 14.87 4.68
C SER A 107 -16.90 16.00 3.64
N LYS A 108 -16.48 17.21 4.03
CA LYS A 108 -16.41 18.35 3.11
C LYS A 108 -15.39 18.10 1.99
N PHE A 109 -14.28 17.41 2.28
CA PHE A 109 -13.25 17.12 1.28
C PHE A 109 -13.78 16.22 0.17
N PHE A 110 -14.44 15.12 0.53
CA PHE A 110 -15.02 14.20 -0.46
C PHE A 110 -16.10 14.88 -1.30
N ASN A 111 -16.94 15.72 -0.68
CA ASN A 111 -17.98 16.45 -1.40
C ASN A 111 -17.39 17.47 -2.37
N ILE A 112 -16.36 18.23 -1.96
CA ILE A 112 -15.71 19.22 -2.83
C ILE A 112 -15.08 18.55 -4.05
N PHE A 113 -14.39 17.42 -3.87
CA PHE A 113 -13.82 16.67 -5.00
C PHE A 113 -14.89 16.14 -5.95
N ASP A 114 -16.04 15.73 -5.42
CA ASP A 114 -17.15 15.24 -6.23
C ASP A 114 -17.83 16.36 -7.02
N SER A 115 -18.06 17.50 -6.37
CA SER A 115 -18.79 18.65 -6.92
C SER A 115 -17.90 19.68 -7.62
N SER A 116 -16.57 19.53 -7.60
CA SER A 116 -15.66 20.52 -8.18
C SER A 116 -15.88 20.64 -9.69
N THR A 117 -16.02 21.89 -10.14
CA THR A 117 -16.13 22.27 -11.55
C THR A 117 -14.77 22.69 -12.14
N ASN A 118 -13.72 22.79 -11.32
CA ASN A 118 -12.38 23.12 -11.77
C ASN A 118 -11.84 22.01 -12.68
N GLU A 119 -11.41 22.36 -13.89
CA GLU A 119 -10.96 21.41 -14.93
C GLU A 119 -9.86 20.45 -14.46
N ASN A 120 -8.99 20.89 -13.55
CA ASN A 120 -7.92 20.05 -12.98
C ASN A 120 -8.45 18.90 -12.11
N PHE A 121 -9.68 19.01 -11.62
CA PHE A 121 -10.37 17.99 -10.84
C PHE A 121 -11.49 17.32 -11.63
N SER A 122 -12.29 18.10 -12.37
CA SER A 122 -13.44 17.59 -13.13
C SER A 122 -13.00 16.69 -14.28
N ASN A 123 -11.90 17.01 -14.97
CA ASN A 123 -11.33 16.20 -16.06
C ASN A 123 -10.28 15.21 -15.55
N ASN A 124 -10.05 15.14 -14.24
CA ASN A 124 -9.09 14.21 -13.68
C ASN A 124 -9.66 12.79 -13.69
N GLU A 125 -8.95 11.85 -14.29
CA GLU A 125 -9.33 10.44 -14.32
C GLU A 125 -9.44 9.80 -12.92
N CYS A 126 -8.79 10.38 -11.91
CA CYS A 126 -8.91 9.97 -10.51
C CYS A 126 -10.20 10.43 -9.83
N LYS A 127 -10.99 11.35 -10.41
CA LYS A 127 -12.21 11.89 -9.81
C LYS A 127 -13.15 10.81 -9.27
N ASN A 128 -13.37 9.76 -10.07
CA ASN A 128 -14.29 8.68 -9.72
C ASN A 128 -13.68 7.67 -8.72
N TYR A 129 -12.39 7.77 -8.41
CA TYR A 129 -11.72 6.95 -7.39
C TYR A 129 -11.72 7.62 -6.02
N ILE A 130 -11.96 8.94 -5.92
CA ILE A 130 -11.98 9.66 -4.66
C ILE A 130 -13.35 9.54 -4.00
N TYR A 131 -13.41 8.84 -2.86
CA TYR A 131 -14.62 8.64 -2.08
C TYR A 131 -14.31 8.27 -0.62
N ASN A 132 -15.26 8.53 0.28
CA ASN A 132 -15.19 8.05 1.65
C ASN A 132 -15.37 6.52 1.67
N MET A 133 -14.35 5.77 2.12
CA MET A 133 -14.39 4.30 2.14
C MET A 133 -15.38 3.70 3.13
N GLY A 134 -15.84 4.49 4.11
CA GLY A 134 -16.52 3.98 5.29
C GLY A 134 -15.52 3.42 6.31
N ASP A 135 -15.89 3.54 7.58
CA ASP A 135 -14.96 3.34 8.71
C ASP A 135 -14.47 1.89 8.81
N GLU A 136 -15.37 0.93 8.63
CA GLU A 136 -15.02 -0.50 8.68
C GLU A 136 -14.09 -0.89 7.52
N THR A 137 -14.45 -0.51 6.29
CA THR A 137 -13.65 -0.80 5.09
C THR A 137 -12.25 -0.22 5.22
N TYR A 138 -12.16 1.05 5.66
CA TYR A 138 -10.89 1.73 5.87
C TYR A 138 -10.04 1.02 6.92
N LYS A 139 -10.61 0.62 8.07
CA LYS A 139 -9.87 -0.09 9.12
C LYS A 139 -9.22 -1.37 8.60
N LYS A 140 -10.00 -2.21 7.90
CA LYS A 140 -9.50 -3.44 7.27
C LYS A 140 -8.41 -3.14 6.23
N MET A 141 -8.62 -2.12 5.40
CA MET A 141 -7.63 -1.69 4.40
C MET A 141 -6.33 -1.21 5.07
N ASN A 142 -6.42 -0.38 6.09
CA ASN A 142 -5.28 0.17 6.85
C ASN A 142 -4.48 -0.94 7.55
N ILE A 143 -5.14 -1.97 8.08
CA ILE A 143 -4.48 -3.16 8.62
C ILE A 143 -3.62 -3.84 7.55
N LEU A 144 -4.17 -4.06 6.34
CA LEU A 144 -3.44 -4.70 5.25
C LEU A 144 -2.27 -3.84 4.75
N PHE A 145 -2.46 -2.53 4.63
CA PHE A 145 -1.39 -1.60 4.25
C PHE A 145 -0.27 -1.55 5.30
N THR A 146 -0.63 -1.53 6.58
CA THR A 146 0.35 -1.56 7.68
C THR A 146 1.14 -2.85 7.65
N TYR A 147 0.46 -4.00 7.51
CA TYR A 147 1.12 -5.30 7.35
C TYR A 147 2.09 -5.27 6.17
N TYR A 148 1.63 -4.81 5.01
CA TYR A 148 2.45 -4.82 3.80
C TYR A 148 3.64 -3.85 3.89
N SER A 149 3.48 -2.73 4.60
CA SER A 149 4.57 -1.80 4.91
C SER A 149 5.67 -2.47 5.75
N ASP A 150 5.30 -3.13 6.85
CA ASP A 150 6.25 -3.87 7.68
C ASP A 150 6.88 -5.04 6.90
N TYR A 151 6.11 -5.74 6.07
CA TYR A 151 6.66 -6.79 5.21
C TYR A 151 7.73 -6.25 4.24
N ASN A 152 7.52 -5.09 3.61
CA ASN A 152 8.53 -4.47 2.77
C ASN A 152 9.77 -4.05 3.57
N ASN A 153 9.59 -3.54 4.78
CA ASN A 153 10.71 -3.21 5.67
C ASN A 153 11.50 -4.46 6.10
N PHE A 154 10.84 -5.58 6.32
CA PHE A 154 11.49 -6.88 6.48
C PHE A 154 12.35 -7.19 5.25
N LEU A 155 11.77 -7.15 4.03
CA LEU A 155 12.52 -7.46 2.81
C LEU A 155 13.78 -6.59 2.62
N ILE A 156 13.66 -5.29 2.88
CA ILE A 156 14.76 -4.32 2.74
C ILE A 156 15.88 -4.61 3.74
N ASN A 157 15.52 -4.91 4.99
CA ASN A 157 16.49 -5.08 6.06
C ASN A 157 17.06 -6.50 6.15
N ARG A 158 16.43 -7.51 5.54
CA ARG A 158 16.80 -8.92 5.69
C ARG A 158 18.29 -9.20 5.44
N MET A 159 18.88 -8.55 4.43
CA MET A 159 20.29 -8.77 4.07
C MET A 159 21.26 -7.86 4.83
N ILE A 160 20.80 -6.71 5.34
CA ILE A 160 21.67 -5.64 5.87
C ILE A 160 21.64 -5.62 7.40
N LYS A 161 20.44 -5.71 7.97
CA LYS A 161 20.17 -5.62 9.40
C LYS A 161 19.18 -6.71 9.82
N PRO A 162 19.62 -7.99 9.93
CA PRO A 162 18.78 -9.13 10.28
C PRO A 162 17.87 -8.91 11.49
N ASN A 163 18.39 -8.28 12.56
CA ASN A 163 17.61 -8.01 13.76
C ASN A 163 16.46 -7.02 13.49
N ILE A 164 16.72 -5.95 12.73
CA ILE A 164 15.67 -4.99 12.32
C ILE A 164 14.65 -5.67 11.42
N SER A 165 15.12 -6.54 10.51
CA SER A 165 14.24 -7.36 9.68
C SER A 165 13.25 -8.16 10.53
N CYS A 166 13.73 -8.86 11.57
CA CYS A 166 12.87 -9.65 12.43
C CYS A 166 11.91 -8.80 13.28
N ILE A 167 12.29 -7.57 13.67
CA ILE A 167 11.35 -6.64 14.32
C ILE A 167 10.14 -6.34 13.42
N HIS A 168 10.35 -6.15 12.11
CA HIS A 168 9.25 -5.94 11.18
C HIS A 168 8.46 -7.23 10.91
N ALA A 169 9.11 -8.39 10.84
CA ALA A 169 8.41 -9.68 10.77
C ALA A 169 7.53 -9.92 12.01
N LEU A 170 7.98 -9.51 13.20
CA LEU A 170 7.22 -9.60 14.44
C LEU A 170 5.96 -8.73 14.40
N LYS A 171 6.06 -7.50 13.87
CA LYS A 171 4.89 -6.64 13.66
C LYS A 171 3.88 -7.29 12.73
N CYS A 172 4.33 -7.87 11.61
CA CYS A 172 3.47 -8.63 10.70
C CYS A 172 2.79 -9.81 11.40
N ALA A 173 3.55 -10.63 12.14
CA ALA A 173 3.02 -11.78 12.87
C ALA A 173 1.97 -11.37 13.92
N ASN A 174 2.18 -10.25 14.62
CA ASN A 174 1.21 -9.71 15.58
C ASN A 174 -0.06 -9.18 14.89
N ILE A 175 0.07 -8.47 13.77
CA ILE A 175 -1.08 -8.04 12.97
C ILE A 175 -1.90 -9.25 12.52
N TYR A 176 -1.24 -10.28 12.00
CA TYR A 176 -1.90 -11.54 11.61
C TYR A 176 -2.67 -12.14 12.80
N LYS A 177 -1.97 -12.37 13.92
CA LYS A 177 -2.53 -12.95 15.15
C LYS A 177 -3.76 -12.21 15.66
N GLN A 178 -3.71 -10.87 15.70
CA GLN A 178 -4.80 -10.06 16.24
C GLN A 178 -6.05 -10.05 15.36
N ASN A 179 -5.90 -10.23 14.05
CA ASN A 179 -6.99 -10.01 13.11
C ASN A 179 -7.54 -11.32 12.51
N ILE A 180 -6.74 -12.37 12.41
CA ILE A 180 -7.16 -13.65 11.82
C ILE A 180 -8.24 -14.36 12.66
N ILE A 181 -8.30 -14.11 13.97
CA ILE A 181 -9.31 -14.69 14.87
C ILE A 181 -10.74 -14.28 14.49
N ASN A 182 -10.91 -13.12 13.83
CA ASN A 182 -12.22 -12.62 13.40
C ASN A 182 -12.60 -13.14 12.01
N CYS A 183 -11.71 -13.90 11.35
CA CYS A 183 -12.01 -14.53 10.09
C CYS A 183 -12.89 -15.76 10.32
N SER A 184 -14.17 -15.65 9.98
CA SER A 184 -15.12 -16.76 10.04
C SER A 184 -14.72 -17.92 9.12
N THR A 185 -15.46 -19.05 9.20
CA THR A 185 -15.31 -20.20 8.29
C THR A 185 -15.47 -19.83 6.81
N PHE A 186 -16.15 -18.72 6.50
CA PHE A 186 -16.15 -18.13 5.15
C PHE A 186 -15.01 -17.11 5.03
N GLU A 187 -14.16 -17.30 4.02
CA GLU A 187 -13.07 -16.37 3.74
C GLU A 187 -13.60 -15.07 3.11
N GLU A 188 -13.84 -14.05 3.93
CA GLU A 188 -14.01 -12.68 3.44
C GLU A 188 -12.75 -12.19 2.70
N GLU A 189 -12.90 -11.27 1.76
CA GLU A 189 -11.80 -10.76 0.92
C GLU A 189 -10.61 -10.24 1.73
N PHE A 190 -10.88 -9.55 2.86
CA PHE A 190 -9.85 -9.11 3.81
C PHE A 190 -9.05 -10.29 4.36
N CYS A 191 -9.74 -11.31 4.88
CA CYS A 191 -9.13 -12.51 5.45
C CYS A 191 -8.31 -13.28 4.41
N LYS A 192 -8.82 -13.42 3.18
CA LYS A 192 -8.10 -14.04 2.08
C LYS A 192 -6.80 -13.30 1.78
N LYS A 193 -6.83 -11.96 1.71
CA LYS A 193 -5.62 -11.16 1.48
C LYS A 193 -4.64 -11.25 2.64
N LEU A 194 -5.13 -11.20 3.88
CA LEU A 194 -4.30 -11.31 5.08
C LEU A 194 -3.59 -12.67 5.16
N LYS A 195 -4.29 -13.78 4.88
CA LYS A 195 -3.68 -15.12 4.78
C LYS A 195 -2.63 -15.19 3.68
N THR A 196 -2.91 -14.61 2.52
CA THR A 196 -1.95 -14.54 1.40
C THR A 196 -0.65 -13.83 1.82
N PHE A 197 -0.77 -12.67 2.49
CA PHE A 197 0.40 -11.94 3.00
C PHE A 197 1.15 -12.71 4.10
N ARG A 198 0.45 -13.44 4.95
CA ARG A 198 1.05 -14.37 5.92
C ARG A 198 1.84 -15.48 5.22
N ASP A 199 1.28 -16.11 4.21
CA ASP A 199 1.94 -17.21 3.47
C ASP A 199 3.23 -16.73 2.81
N ILE A 200 3.19 -15.56 2.18
CA ILE A 200 4.35 -14.92 1.55
C ILE A 200 5.45 -14.64 2.59
N LEU A 201 5.10 -14.04 3.73
CA LEU A 201 6.06 -13.78 4.80
C LEU A 201 6.65 -15.09 5.33
N MET A 202 5.82 -16.07 5.67
CA MET A 202 6.26 -17.36 6.21
C MET A 202 7.24 -18.06 5.27
N ASN A 203 6.95 -18.07 3.97
CA ASN A 203 7.87 -18.62 2.97
C ASN A 203 9.24 -17.94 3.03
N HIS A 204 9.29 -16.61 3.16
CA HIS A 204 10.56 -15.90 3.32
C HIS A 204 11.28 -16.21 4.63
N LEU A 205 10.55 -16.34 5.74
CA LEU A 205 11.15 -16.67 7.04
C LEU A 205 11.79 -18.05 7.01
N VAL A 206 11.08 -19.05 6.47
CA VAL A 206 11.54 -20.44 6.35
C VAL A 206 12.68 -20.55 5.35
N SER A 207 12.53 -20.01 4.14
CA SER A 207 13.57 -20.12 3.09
C SER A 207 14.86 -19.42 3.48
N SER A 208 14.78 -18.31 4.21
CA SER A 208 15.96 -17.60 4.73
C SER A 208 16.48 -18.18 6.05
N ARG A 209 15.73 -19.09 6.70
CA ARG A 209 16.03 -19.66 8.03
C ARG A 209 16.25 -18.58 9.10
N MET A 210 15.37 -17.59 9.16
CA MET A 210 15.48 -16.42 10.04
C MET A 210 14.21 -16.18 10.85
N CYS A 211 14.34 -15.44 11.95
CA CYS A 211 13.20 -14.99 12.76
C CYS A 211 12.36 -16.18 13.30
N ALA A 212 13.03 -17.12 13.98
CA ALA A 212 12.42 -18.36 14.48
C ALA A 212 11.26 -18.11 15.46
N ASN A 213 11.36 -17.05 16.26
CA ASN A 213 10.30 -16.66 17.20
C ASN A 213 9.03 -16.22 16.45
N GLU A 214 9.21 -15.43 15.40
CA GLU A 214 8.12 -14.92 14.56
C GLU A 214 7.44 -16.07 13.79
N GLN A 215 8.21 -17.04 13.31
CA GLN A 215 7.67 -18.29 12.74
C GLN A 215 6.80 -19.04 13.76
N ALA A 216 7.27 -19.20 15.00
CA ALA A 216 6.52 -19.87 16.06
C ALA A 216 5.21 -19.15 16.41
N ILE A 217 5.19 -17.81 16.40
CA ILE A 217 3.97 -17.01 16.60
C ILE A 217 2.95 -17.31 15.49
N ILE A 218 3.39 -17.33 14.24
CA ILE A 218 2.48 -17.61 13.12
C ILE A 218 1.94 -19.05 13.20
N PHE A 219 2.80 -20.04 13.42
CA PHE A 219 2.37 -21.44 13.53
C PHE A 219 1.39 -21.69 14.68
N SER A 220 1.65 -21.10 15.85
CA SER A 220 0.74 -21.23 17.00
C SER A 220 -0.60 -20.54 16.74
N THR A 221 -0.58 -19.40 16.05
CA THR A 221 -1.80 -18.72 15.61
C THR A 221 -2.61 -19.58 14.65
N ASP A 222 -1.95 -20.22 13.68
CA ASP A 222 -2.60 -21.10 12.70
C ASP A 222 -3.26 -22.31 13.35
N ALA A 223 -2.58 -22.92 14.32
CA ALA A 223 -3.13 -24.01 15.11
C ALA A 223 -4.41 -23.57 15.86
N ALA A 224 -4.37 -22.41 16.52
CA ALA A 224 -5.52 -21.89 17.25
C ALA A 224 -6.72 -21.58 16.34
N VAL A 225 -6.49 -21.06 15.13
CA VAL A 225 -7.55 -20.80 14.13
C VAL A 225 -8.14 -22.11 13.59
N ALA A 226 -7.32 -23.14 13.42
CA ALA A 226 -7.80 -24.45 12.99
C ALA A 226 -8.66 -25.13 14.08
N GLU A 227 -8.26 -25.03 15.34
CA GLU A 227 -9.03 -25.54 16.48
C GLU A 227 -10.39 -24.83 16.61
N SER A 228 -10.43 -23.50 16.53
CA SER A 228 -11.68 -22.73 16.64
C SER A 228 -12.64 -23.01 15.48
N SER A 229 -12.12 -23.28 14.27
CA SER A 229 -12.94 -23.64 13.11
C SER A 229 -13.52 -25.06 13.21
N SER A 230 -12.91 -25.94 14.00
CA SER A 230 -13.39 -27.31 14.22
C SER A 230 -14.45 -27.40 15.33
N GLN A 231 -14.50 -26.43 16.24
CA GLN A 231 -15.49 -26.36 17.31
C GLN A 231 -16.74 -25.62 16.83
N ASN A 232 -17.62 -26.30 16.10
CA ASN A 232 -18.99 -25.81 15.91
C ASN A 232 -19.71 -25.72 17.28
N PRO A 233 -20.44 -24.63 17.59
CA PRO A 233 -21.39 -24.59 18.71
C PRO A 233 -22.67 -25.31 18.27
N GLY A 234 -22.58 -26.63 18.18
CA GLY A 234 -23.61 -27.44 17.55
C GLY A 234 -23.73 -28.83 18.16
N GLU A 235 -23.59 -28.99 19.47
CA GLU A 235 -24.05 -30.21 20.14
C GLU A 235 -24.28 -29.95 21.63
N LYS A 236 -25.49 -29.45 21.94
CA LYS A 236 -26.08 -29.70 23.25
C LYS A 236 -26.29 -31.21 23.36
N SER A 237 -25.54 -31.82 24.28
CA SER A 237 -25.72 -33.16 24.83
C SER A 237 -27.15 -33.69 24.65
N SER A 238 -27.29 -34.65 23.74
CA SER A 238 -28.40 -35.59 23.72
C SER A 238 -27.76 -36.97 23.57
N GLN A 239 -27.60 -37.60 24.71
CA GLN A 239 -27.13 -38.96 24.88
C GLN A 239 -28.01 -39.91 24.04
N ALA A 240 -27.45 -40.49 22.99
CA ALA A 240 -28.04 -41.63 22.30
C ALA A 240 -26.93 -42.59 21.89
N THR A 241 -26.75 -43.61 22.72
CA THR A 241 -25.94 -44.80 22.47
C THR A 241 -26.55 -45.59 21.30
N THR A 242 -25.80 -45.93 20.26
CA THR A 242 -25.89 -47.27 19.61
C THR A 242 -24.81 -47.53 18.54
N ILE A 243 -24.09 -48.63 18.81
CA ILE A 243 -23.60 -49.68 17.89
C ILE A 243 -22.42 -49.38 16.95
N SER A 244 -21.33 -50.05 17.31
CA SER A 244 -20.19 -50.39 16.47
C SER A 244 -20.57 -51.22 15.24
N ALA A 245 -19.92 -50.93 14.11
CA ALA A 245 -19.57 -51.93 13.12
C ALA A 245 -18.19 -51.60 12.55
N SER A 246 -17.27 -52.55 12.71
CA SER A 246 -15.99 -52.68 12.00
C SER A 246 -16.24 -52.71 10.48
N SER A 247 -15.34 -52.47 9.53
CA SER A 247 -13.90 -52.71 9.44
C SER A 247 -13.46 -52.36 8.00
N PHE A 248 -12.19 -51.97 7.84
CA PHE A 248 -11.32 -52.15 6.65
C PHE A 248 -11.66 -51.45 5.31
N GLY A 249 -10.68 -50.70 4.80
CA GLY A 249 -10.67 -50.15 3.44
C GLY A 249 -9.41 -49.37 3.08
N THR A 250 -8.29 -50.08 2.95
CA THR A 250 -7.10 -49.75 2.12
C THR A 250 -6.48 -48.35 2.17
N ALA A 251 -5.31 -48.29 2.83
CA ALA A 251 -4.22 -47.43 2.42
C ALA A 251 -3.84 -47.77 0.96
N MET A 252 -4.16 -46.88 0.02
CA MET A 252 -3.49 -46.72 -1.29
C MET A 252 -4.14 -45.53 -2.00
N GLY A 253 -3.43 -44.41 -2.06
CA GLY A 253 -3.94 -43.19 -2.69
C GLY A 253 -3.10 -41.93 -2.44
N VAL A 254 -1.83 -42.09 -2.06
CA VAL A 254 -0.84 -41.02 -2.15
C VAL A 254 0.08 -41.38 -3.32
N SER A 255 0.42 -40.38 -4.14
CA SER A 255 1.52 -40.37 -5.13
C SER A 255 1.22 -40.42 -6.64
N LEU A 256 0.14 -39.82 -7.15
CA LEU A 256 0.11 -39.47 -8.59
C LEU A 256 -0.32 -38.03 -8.94
N LEU A 257 -0.74 -37.20 -7.98
CA LEU A 257 -1.00 -35.77 -8.24
C LEU A 257 0.25 -34.88 -8.12
N SER A 258 1.37 -35.40 -7.61
CA SER A 258 2.60 -34.62 -7.38
C SER A 258 3.47 -34.40 -8.62
N LEU A 259 3.08 -34.91 -9.80
CA LEU A 259 3.90 -34.81 -11.02
C LEU A 259 3.39 -33.80 -12.06
N PHE A 260 2.24 -33.17 -11.84
CA PHE A 260 1.66 -32.22 -12.82
C PHE A 260 1.87 -30.74 -12.49
N LEU A 261 2.37 -30.38 -11.29
CA LEU A 261 2.66 -28.97 -10.93
C LEU A 261 4.13 -28.56 -11.06
N TYR A 262 5.04 -29.49 -11.37
CA TYR A 262 6.46 -29.17 -11.54
C TYR A 262 6.75 -28.35 -12.83
N LYS A 263 5.87 -28.41 -13.84
CA LYS A 263 6.14 -27.83 -15.17
C LYS A 263 5.26 -26.64 -15.55
N VAL A 264 4.50 -26.06 -14.63
CA VAL A 264 3.63 -24.89 -14.90
C VAL A 264 3.81 -23.78 -13.87
N THR A 265 5.07 -23.42 -13.60
CA THR A 265 5.41 -22.19 -12.87
C THR A 265 6.44 -21.39 -13.66
N PRO A 266 6.05 -20.53 -14.61
CA PRO A 266 6.87 -19.42 -15.00
C PRO A 266 6.56 -18.24 -14.07
N LEU A 267 6.87 -18.37 -12.77
CA LEU A 267 7.06 -17.19 -11.91
C LEU A 267 8.46 -16.65 -12.17
N GLY A 268 8.66 -16.23 -13.42
CA GLY A 268 9.88 -15.61 -13.91
C GLY A 268 9.52 -14.26 -14.49
N SER A 269 10.05 -13.21 -13.86
CA SER A 269 10.04 -11.80 -14.30
C SER A 269 8.85 -10.93 -13.88
N TRP A 270 8.66 -10.76 -12.57
CA TRP A 270 8.16 -9.47 -12.05
C TRP A 270 8.81 -9.09 -10.72
N LEU A 271 10.14 -9.00 -10.72
CA LEU A 271 10.89 -8.27 -9.70
C LEU A 271 11.84 -7.35 -10.45
N SER A 272 11.37 -6.14 -10.77
CA SER A 272 12.26 -5.11 -11.30
C SER A 272 13.25 -4.67 -10.22
N PRO A 273 14.55 -4.50 -10.53
CA PRO A 273 15.52 -4.00 -9.59
C PRO A 273 15.40 -2.47 -9.48
N ARG A 274 14.61 -1.98 -8.51
CA ARG A 274 14.61 -0.56 -8.12
C ARG A 274 14.58 -0.40 -6.60
N MET A 275 15.38 -1.22 -5.91
CA MET A 275 15.48 -1.23 -4.45
C MET A 275 16.38 -0.10 -3.89
N GLY A 276 17.12 0.63 -4.73
CA GLY A 276 18.07 1.65 -4.29
C GLY A 276 17.43 2.91 -3.69
N ASN A 277 16.24 3.31 -4.17
CA ASN A 277 15.64 4.60 -3.82
C ASN A 277 14.71 4.55 -2.60
N LEU A 278 14.18 3.38 -2.22
CA LEU A 278 13.32 3.24 -1.04
C LEU A 278 14.10 3.43 0.27
N LYS A 279 15.36 2.99 0.31
CA LYS A 279 16.27 3.12 1.44
C LYS A 279 16.54 4.59 1.81
N LYS A 280 16.49 5.50 0.83
CA LYS A 280 16.73 6.94 1.07
C LYS A 280 15.54 7.61 1.77
N ILE A 281 14.31 7.13 1.58
CA ILE A 281 13.10 7.76 2.14
C ILE A 281 12.79 7.27 3.56
N LEU A 282 13.00 5.99 3.84
CA LEU A 282 12.80 5.44 5.19
C LEU A 282 13.84 5.94 6.21
N ASN A 283 15.00 6.41 5.73
CA ASN A 283 16.03 7.04 6.57
C ASN A 283 15.81 8.56 6.77
N ILE A 284 14.86 9.21 6.09
CA ILE A 284 14.59 10.65 6.24
C ILE A 284 13.84 10.96 7.56
N GLY A 285 13.28 9.95 8.23
CA GLY A 285 12.70 10.10 9.57
C GLY A 285 13.69 10.51 10.66
N ASP A 286 15.01 10.41 10.44
CA ASP A 286 16.02 10.65 11.48
C ASP A 286 17.21 11.55 11.07
N SER A 287 17.19 12.22 9.91
CA SER A 287 18.22 13.22 9.60
C SER A 287 17.74 14.21 8.56
N ALA A 288 17.24 15.35 9.03
CA ALA A 288 17.08 16.54 8.21
C ALA A 288 18.47 17.13 7.94
N GLU A 289 18.93 17.09 6.69
CA GLU A 289 19.82 18.09 6.10
C GLU A 289 19.84 17.98 4.56
N ASN A 290 19.16 18.95 3.94
CA ASN A 290 19.61 19.81 2.83
C ASN A 290 20.26 19.15 1.59
N GLU A 291 19.48 18.95 0.52
CA GLU A 291 19.95 19.31 -0.84
C GLU A 291 18.76 19.44 -1.82
N SER A 292 18.58 20.65 -2.34
CA SER A 292 17.47 21.04 -3.21
C SER A 292 17.69 20.59 -4.65
N LEU A 293 16.84 19.69 -5.17
CA LEU A 293 16.88 19.20 -6.56
C LEU A 293 15.85 19.84 -7.51
N PHE A 294 15.25 20.97 -7.14
CA PHE A 294 14.28 21.66 -8.01
C PHE A 294 14.69 23.11 -8.28
N GLN A 295 15.63 23.27 -9.20
CA GLN A 295 15.67 24.44 -10.07
C GLN A 295 15.57 23.93 -11.50
N TYR A 296 14.36 23.99 -12.07
CA TYR A 296 14.20 24.02 -13.51
C TYR A 296 13.65 25.40 -13.84
N SER A 297 14.54 26.29 -14.28
CA SER A 297 14.14 27.54 -14.92
C SER A 297 13.65 27.20 -16.32
N GLU A 298 12.41 27.57 -16.60
CA GLU A 298 11.80 27.58 -17.91
C GLU A 298 12.66 28.44 -18.87
N SER A 299 13.30 27.82 -19.86
CA SER A 299 14.02 28.55 -20.90
C SER A 299 13.04 28.94 -22.02
N THR A 300 12.67 30.22 -22.03
CA THR A 300 12.10 30.92 -23.18
C THR A 300 12.95 30.69 -24.43
N GLU A 301 12.29 30.37 -25.54
CA GLU A 301 12.90 30.33 -26.88
C GLU A 301 13.75 31.57 -27.14
N SER A 302 15.04 31.35 -27.40
CA SER A 302 15.85 32.31 -28.14
C SER A 302 16.87 31.54 -28.97
N ASN A 303 16.81 31.77 -30.29
CA ASN A 303 17.76 31.25 -31.27
C ASN A 303 19.18 31.68 -30.88
N TYR A 304 20.10 30.73 -30.70
CA TYR A 304 21.52 31.04 -30.69
C TYR A 304 22.35 29.98 -31.41
N THR A 305 23.19 30.48 -32.30
CA THR A 305 23.98 29.77 -33.30
C THR A 305 25.12 28.95 -32.71
N ASN A 306 25.39 27.84 -33.39
CA ASN A 306 26.41 26.82 -33.17
C ASN A 306 27.81 27.41 -32.87
N GLY A 307 28.41 26.98 -31.76
CA GLY A 307 29.82 27.23 -31.43
C GLY A 307 30.36 26.05 -30.62
N ASP A 308 31.26 25.27 -31.22
CA ASP A 308 31.91 24.12 -30.61
C ASP A 308 32.86 24.57 -29.49
N TYR A 309 32.58 24.15 -28.25
CA TYR A 309 33.50 24.30 -27.12
C TYR A 309 34.02 22.93 -26.70
N ASN A 310 35.32 22.69 -26.93
CA ASN A 310 36.08 21.57 -26.35
C ASN A 310 36.56 21.94 -24.95
N ILE A 311 36.13 21.19 -23.93
CA ILE A 311 36.68 21.30 -22.57
C ILE A 311 37.56 20.08 -22.31
N ALA A 312 38.87 20.31 -22.13
CA ALA A 312 39.81 19.28 -21.72
C ALA A 312 39.83 19.14 -20.19
N TYR A 313 39.69 17.90 -19.70
CA TYR A 313 39.81 17.57 -18.28
C TYR A 313 41.27 17.26 -17.93
N HIS A 314 41.83 17.97 -16.95
CA HIS A 314 43.07 17.59 -16.29
C HIS A 314 42.77 17.04 -14.89
N PHE A 315 43.19 15.81 -14.62
CA PHE A 315 43.21 15.23 -13.28
C PHE A 315 44.57 15.48 -12.62
N VAL A 316 44.56 16.08 -11.43
CA VAL A 316 45.71 16.16 -10.52
C VAL A 316 45.54 15.07 -9.47
N GLY A 317 46.44 14.09 -9.47
CA GLY A 317 46.59 13.13 -8.38
C GLY A 317 47.69 13.61 -7.43
N ASN A 318 47.37 13.75 -6.14
CA ASN A 318 48.38 13.92 -5.10
C ASN A 318 48.75 12.55 -4.54
N SER A 319 50.04 12.24 -4.61
CA SER A 319 50.77 11.23 -3.83
C SER A 319 50.97 11.66 -2.39
#